data_AF-A0A9X0CF81-F1
#
_entry.id   AF-A0A9X0CF81-F1
#
_cell.length_a   1.000
_cell.length_b   1.000
_cell.length_c   1.000
_cell.angle_alpha   90.00
_cell.angle_beta   90.00
_cell.angle_gamma   90.00
#
_symmetry.space_group_name_H-M   'P 1'
#
loop_
_entity.id
_entity.type
_entity.pdbx_description
1 polymer ?
#
loop_
_entity_poly.entity_id
_entity_poly.type
_entity_poly.pdbx_seq_one_letter_code
_entity_poly.pdbx_strand_id
1 'polypeptide(L)'
;MTWFLFLTWRMIVPVEPCGLQASPVALFAVNQEKRLRPAAIQIDYKPDSPVFSPVDGGPWMLARLAVQATDYAHSQMIEHLLKIHLFAEPFCVVLHRQLSSKHPLNELLKYHCRGVMATNTIGSPSLVTPNGYMDQLTAMGHKGTLLLMELGYKTLSWKDTDFYLDIKKTWPR
;
A
#
# COMPACT_ATOMS: atom_id res chain seq x y z
N MET A 1 18.64 -21.77 22.25
CA MET A 1 17.86 -21.89 21.00
C MET A 1 16.85 -20.74 20.98
N THR A 2 17.22 -19.58 20.43
CA THR A 2 16.30 -18.43 20.31
C THR A 2 15.52 -18.57 19.03
N TRP A 3 14.21 -18.81 19.14
CA TRP A 3 13.28 -18.69 18.03
C TRP A 3 13.21 -17.22 17.62
N PHE A 4 13.80 -16.88 16.48
CA PHE A 4 13.53 -15.61 15.84
C PHE A 4 12.36 -15.83 14.89
N LEU A 5 11.25 -15.14 15.13
CA LEU A 5 10.21 -15.02 14.11
C LEU A 5 10.69 -13.99 13.10
N PHE A 6 10.76 -14.42 11.85
CA PHE A 6 11.16 -13.59 10.73
C PHE A 6 9.93 -13.18 9.94
N LEU A 7 9.81 -11.88 9.67
CA LEU A 7 8.77 -11.33 8.79
C LEU A 7 9.45 -10.69 7.59
N THR A 8 9.07 -11.12 6.40
CA THR A 8 9.51 -10.50 5.15
C THR A 8 8.46 -9.51 4.68
N TRP A 9 8.87 -8.27 4.49
CA TRP A 9 8.04 -7.23 3.88
C TRP A 9 8.56 -6.99 2.46
N ARG A 10 7.73 -7.34 1.47
CA ARG A 10 8.08 -7.22 0.06
C ARG A 10 7.09 -6.31 -0.62
N MET A 11 7.57 -5.15 -1.05
CA MET A 11 6.81 -4.22 -1.89
C MET A 11 7.43 -4.20 -3.27
N ILE A 12 6.74 -4.80 -4.22
CA ILE A 12 7.10 -4.67 -5.63
C ILE A 12 6.34 -3.47 -6.15
N VAL A 13 7.06 -2.37 -6.35
CA VAL A 13 6.54 -1.19 -7.00
C VAL A 13 7.11 -1.18 -8.41
N PRO A 14 6.25 -1.10 -9.45
CA PRO A 14 6.73 -1.09 -10.81
C PRO A 14 7.62 0.14 -11.06
N VAL A 15 8.79 -0.12 -11.64
CA VAL A 15 9.79 0.92 -11.92
C VAL A 15 9.61 1.35 -13.37
N GLU A 16 9.49 2.66 -13.62
CA GLU A 16 9.64 3.17 -14.98
C GLU A 16 11.04 2.85 -15.52
N PRO A 17 11.23 2.72 -16.85
CA PRO A 17 12.55 2.54 -17.45
C PRO A 17 13.60 3.61 -17.07
N CYS A 18 13.15 4.77 -16.59
CA CYS A 18 14.00 5.86 -16.07
C CYS A 18 13.80 6.14 -14.56
N GLY A 19 13.07 5.31 -13.82
CA GLY A 19 12.61 5.62 -12.45
C GLY A 19 13.67 5.38 -11.38
N LEU A 20 13.86 6.37 -10.50
CA LEU A 20 14.68 6.33 -9.28
C LEU A 20 14.06 5.48 -8.14
N GLN A 21 12.91 4.85 -8.35
CA GLN A 21 12.18 4.11 -7.31
C GLN A 21 12.69 2.68 -7.15
N ALA A 22 13.13 2.34 -5.95
CA ALA A 22 13.55 0.99 -5.59
C ALA A 22 12.36 0.11 -5.13
N SER A 23 12.48 -1.20 -5.31
CA SER A 23 11.52 -2.22 -4.81
C SER A 23 12.15 -3.08 -3.71
N PRO A 24 12.36 -2.55 -2.51
CA PRO A 24 13.14 -3.22 -1.48
C PRO A 24 12.40 -4.42 -0.86
N VAL A 25 13.20 -5.36 -0.36
CA VAL A 25 12.74 -6.48 0.46
C VAL A 25 13.36 -6.32 1.85
N ALA A 26 12.53 -6.09 2.85
CA ALA A 26 12.96 -5.92 4.23
C ALA A 26 12.69 -7.20 5.04
N LEU A 27 13.73 -7.68 5.71
CA LEU A 27 13.64 -8.76 6.69
C LEU A 27 13.59 -8.15 8.09
N PHE A 28 12.56 -8.50 8.84
CA PHE A 28 12.41 -8.13 10.24
C PHE A 28 12.55 -9.35 11.15
N ALA A 29 13.09 -9.13 12.34
CA ALA A 29 13.19 -10.13 13.40
C ALA A 29 12.58 -9.60 14.70
N VAL A 30 11.93 -10.48 15.46
CA VAL A 30 11.46 -10.17 16.82
C VAL A 30 12.61 -10.44 17.80
N ASN A 31 13.03 -9.42 18.54
CA ASN A 31 14.07 -9.57 19.56
C ASN A 31 13.52 -10.21 20.86
N GLN A 32 14.40 -10.47 21.84
CA GLN A 32 14.00 -11.04 23.14
C GLN A 32 13.02 -10.16 23.92
N GLU A 33 12.99 -8.85 23.65
CA GLU A 33 12.05 -7.88 24.22
C GLU A 33 10.69 -7.87 23.50
N LYS A 34 10.46 -8.81 22.57
CA LYS A 34 9.26 -8.90 21.73
C LYS A 34 9.06 -7.67 20.84
N ARG A 35 10.13 -7.01 20.42
CA ARG A 35 10.10 -5.87 19.50
C ARG A 35 10.50 -6.29 18.09
N LEU A 36 9.72 -5.88 17.10
CA LEU A 36 10.06 -6.06 15.69
C LEU A 36 11.19 -5.10 15.31
N ARG A 37 12.28 -5.63 14.76
CA ARG A 37 13.46 -4.86 14.33
C ARG A 37 13.84 -5.24 12.91
N PRO A 38 14.20 -4.28 12.04
CA PRO A 38 14.74 -4.59 10.73
C PRO A 38 16.13 -5.24 10.89
N ALA A 39 16.31 -6.42 10.31
CA ALA A 39 17.52 -7.23 10.39
C ALA A 39 18.38 -7.10 9.13
N ALA A 40 17.75 -7.06 7.95
CA ALA A 40 18.42 -6.88 6.67
C ALA A 40 17.45 -6.25 5.65
N ILE A 41 17.97 -5.52 4.68
CA ILE A 41 17.20 -4.92 3.60
C ILE A 41 17.95 -5.15 2.29
N GLN A 42 17.32 -5.86 1.36
CA GLN A 42 17.74 -5.93 -0.04
C GLN A 42 17.15 -4.72 -0.76
N ILE A 43 17.97 -3.89 -1.40
CA ILE A 43 17.52 -2.57 -1.89
C ILE A 43 16.53 -2.69 -3.06
N ASP A 44 16.63 -3.75 -3.86
CA ASP A 44 15.71 -4.08 -4.95
C ASP A 44 15.31 -5.56 -4.91
N TYR A 45 14.17 -5.94 -5.48
CA TYR A 45 13.66 -7.31 -5.44
C TYR A 45 14.50 -8.30 -6.25
N LYS A 46 15.40 -7.82 -7.13
CA LYS A 46 16.28 -8.66 -7.94
C LYS A 46 17.31 -9.39 -7.07
N PRO A 47 17.56 -10.70 -7.30
CA PRO A 47 18.44 -11.51 -6.44
C PRO A 47 19.88 -11.03 -6.30
N ASP A 48 20.40 -10.29 -7.27
CA ASP A 48 21.75 -9.73 -7.31
C ASP A 48 21.86 -8.35 -6.61
N SER A 49 20.74 -7.84 -6.11
CA SER A 49 20.69 -6.54 -5.45
C SER A 49 21.42 -6.55 -4.10
N PRO A 50 22.19 -5.50 -3.75
CA PRO A 50 22.88 -5.41 -2.48
C PRO A 50 21.95 -5.56 -1.27
N VAL A 51 22.43 -6.30 -0.27
CA VAL A 51 21.77 -6.46 1.03
C VAL A 51 22.53 -5.66 2.06
N PHE A 52 21.83 -4.79 2.77
CA PHE A 52 22.36 -3.99 3.87
C PHE A 52 21.74 -4.43 5.19
N SER A 53 22.48 -4.22 6.26
CA SER A 53 22.16 -4.61 7.63
C SER A 53 22.61 -3.51 8.60
N PRO A 54 22.21 -3.56 9.88
CA PRO A 54 22.58 -2.53 10.85
C PRO A 54 24.09 -2.25 10.99
N VAL A 55 24.96 -3.19 10.62
CA VAL A 55 26.42 -3.01 10.71
C VAL A 55 27.00 -2.15 9.58
N ASP A 56 26.24 -1.92 8.51
CA ASP A 56 26.71 -1.23 7.30
C ASP A 56 26.67 0.31 7.40
N GLY A 57 26.26 0.88 8.54
CA GLY A 57 26.37 2.32 8.81
C GLY A 57 25.53 3.21 7.87
N GLY A 58 26.18 4.07 7.07
CA GLY A 58 25.51 5.00 6.15
C GLY A 58 24.61 4.31 5.12
N PRO A 59 25.11 3.33 4.35
CA PRO A 59 24.31 2.49 3.48
C PRO A 59 23.06 1.89 4.12
N TRP A 60 23.13 1.45 5.39
CA TRP A 60 21.96 0.97 6.12
C TRP A 60 20.87 2.03 6.33
N MET A 61 21.28 3.27 6.56
CA MET A 61 20.33 4.38 6.67
C MET A 61 19.61 4.65 5.34
N LEU A 62 20.33 4.59 4.22
CA LEU A 62 19.74 4.74 2.89
C LEU A 62 18.78 3.57 2.57
N ALA A 63 19.15 2.34 2.91
CA ALA A 63 18.30 1.18 2.70
C ALA A 63 16.97 1.28 3.47
N ARG A 64 17.01 1.74 4.73
CA ARG A 64 15.80 2.01 5.52
C ARG A 64 14.94 3.12 4.93
N LEU A 65 15.57 4.20 4.44
CA LEU A 65 14.85 5.30 3.79
C LEU A 65 14.14 4.81 2.52
N ALA A 66 14.80 3.99 1.71
CA ALA A 66 14.19 3.40 0.52
C ALA A 66 12.96 2.55 0.88
N VAL A 67 13.04 1.71 1.92
CA VAL A 67 11.88 0.96 2.43
C VAL A 67 10.75 1.89 2.84
N GLN A 68 11.03 2.96 3.61
CA GLN A 68 10.00 3.90 4.04
C GLN A 68 9.36 4.67 2.89
N ALA A 69 10.15 5.09 1.90
CA ALA A 69 9.65 5.79 0.72
C ALA A 69 8.73 4.89 -0.13
N THR A 70 9.14 3.63 -0.35
CA THR A 70 8.31 2.64 -1.06
C THR A 70 7.05 2.29 -0.26
N ASP A 71 7.15 2.19 1.08
CA ASP A 71 6.01 1.92 1.96
C ASP A 71 4.97 3.04 1.93
N TYR A 72 5.43 4.29 2.00
CA TYR A 72 4.55 5.44 1.87
C TYR A 72 3.79 5.42 0.55
N ALA A 73 4.50 5.24 -0.56
CA ALA A 73 3.92 5.15 -1.89
C ALA A 73 2.86 4.03 -2.01
N HIS A 74 3.20 2.82 -1.56
CA HIS A 74 2.30 1.67 -1.60
C HIS A 74 1.09 1.86 -0.69
N SER A 75 1.31 2.31 0.55
CA SER A 75 0.25 2.58 1.53
C SER A 75 -0.74 3.62 1.01
N GLN A 76 -0.26 4.72 0.43
CA GLN A 76 -1.15 5.76 -0.08
C GLN A 76 -1.93 5.32 -1.32
N MET A 77 -1.29 4.63 -2.27
CA MET A 77 -1.95 4.30 -3.54
C MET A 77 -2.80 3.04 -3.47
N ILE A 78 -2.31 1.99 -2.80
CA ILE A 78 -2.97 0.70 -2.76
C ILE A 78 -3.87 0.59 -1.53
N GLU A 79 -3.28 0.67 -0.34
CA GLU A 79 -4.03 0.43 0.90
C GLU A 79 -5.05 1.53 1.19
N HIS A 80 -4.74 2.78 0.87
CA HIS A 80 -5.62 3.91 1.12
C HIS A 80 -6.51 4.25 -0.09
N LEU A 81 -5.93 4.76 -1.18
CA LEU A 81 -6.73 5.25 -2.32
C LEU A 81 -7.51 4.11 -2.99
N LEU A 82 -6.86 3.03 -3.39
CA LEU A 82 -7.53 1.96 -4.13
C LEU A 82 -8.51 1.18 -3.24
N LYS A 83 -8.04 0.61 -2.11
CA LYS A 83 -8.83 -0.32 -1.30
C LYS A 83 -9.90 0.34 -0.43
N ILE A 84 -9.77 1.62 -0.09
CA ILE A 84 -10.78 2.34 0.70
C ILE A 84 -11.62 3.23 -0.22
N HIS A 85 -11.01 4.22 -0.85
CA HIS A 85 -11.75 5.25 -1.58
C HIS A 85 -12.40 4.71 -2.86
N LEU A 86 -11.60 4.18 -3.78
CA LEU A 86 -12.08 3.76 -5.09
C LEU A 86 -12.88 2.46 -5.03
N PHE A 87 -12.59 1.59 -4.06
CA PHE A 87 -13.37 0.39 -3.83
C PHE A 87 -14.76 0.69 -3.24
N ALA A 88 -14.87 1.65 -2.30
CA ALA A 88 -16.15 1.98 -1.68
C ALA A 88 -17.10 2.76 -2.61
N GLU A 89 -16.55 3.61 -3.48
CA GLU A 89 -17.35 4.53 -4.30
C GLU A 89 -18.41 3.84 -5.19
N PRO A 90 -18.12 2.74 -5.91
CA PRO A 90 -19.15 2.02 -6.68
C PRO A 90 -20.36 1.59 -5.85
N PHE A 91 -20.16 1.14 -4.60
CA PHE A 91 -21.26 0.78 -3.70
C PHE A 91 -22.11 2.00 -3.35
N CYS A 92 -21.48 3.15 -3.14
CA CYS A 92 -22.17 4.41 -2.87
C CYS A 92 -22.93 4.94 -4.09
N VAL A 93 -22.36 4.80 -5.28
CA VAL A 93 -23.05 5.13 -6.54
C VAL A 93 -24.29 4.25 -6.72
N VAL A 94 -24.19 2.93 -6.47
CA VAL A 94 -25.33 2.01 -6.53
C VAL A 94 -26.39 2.36 -5.47
N LEU A 95 -25.97 2.62 -4.23
CA LEU A 95 -26.85 3.05 -3.15
C LEU A 95 -27.75 4.23 -3.58
N HIS A 96 -27.14 5.29 -4.13
CA HIS A 96 -27.87 6.49 -4.53
C HIS A 96 -28.72 6.30 -5.79
N ARG A 97 -28.31 5.42 -6.71
CA ARG A 97 -29.01 5.24 -8.00
C ARG A 97 -30.11 4.19 -7.96
N GLN A 98 -30.01 3.19 -7.09
CA GLN A 98 -30.83 1.98 -7.14
C GLN A 98 -31.66 1.75 -5.87
N LEU A 99 -31.31 2.37 -4.73
CA LEU A 99 -32.03 2.19 -3.48
C LEU A 99 -32.79 3.46 -3.10
N SER A 100 -34.12 3.36 -3.03
CA SER A 100 -34.97 4.44 -2.52
C SER A 100 -34.50 4.90 -1.13
N SER A 101 -34.67 6.18 -0.81
CA SER A 101 -34.39 6.72 0.54
C SER A 101 -35.20 6.03 1.64
N LYS A 102 -36.30 5.35 1.31
CA LYS A 102 -37.09 4.55 2.27
C LYS A 102 -36.64 3.10 2.38
N HIS A 103 -35.72 2.65 1.52
CA HIS A 103 -35.25 1.27 1.52
C HIS A 103 -34.38 1.02 2.76
N PRO A 104 -34.56 -0.09 3.52
CA PRO A 104 -33.81 -0.35 4.74
C PRO A 104 -32.28 -0.33 4.53
N LEU A 105 -31.79 -0.88 3.41
CA LEU A 105 -30.36 -0.81 3.06
C LEU A 105 -29.87 0.60 2.78
N ASN A 106 -30.73 1.51 2.27
CA ASN A 106 -30.36 2.90 2.10
C ASN A 106 -30.13 3.56 3.46
N GLU A 107 -31.09 3.39 4.37
CA GLU A 107 -31.01 3.93 5.74
C GLU A 107 -29.78 3.42 6.50
N LEU A 108 -29.43 2.14 6.30
CA LEU A 108 -28.24 1.53 6.91
C LEU A 108 -26.93 2.10 6.34
N LEU A 109 -26.82 2.27 5.02
CA LEU A 109 -25.55 2.54 4.35
C LEU A 109 -25.29 4.03 4.06
N LYS A 110 -26.33 4.90 4.07
CA LYS A 110 -26.20 6.31 3.67
C LYS A 110 -25.13 7.10 4.41
N TYR A 111 -24.89 6.78 5.69
CA TYR A 111 -23.86 7.45 6.48
C TYR A 111 -22.46 6.90 6.23
N HIS A 112 -22.33 5.65 5.79
CA HIS A 112 -21.04 5.06 5.38
C HIS A 112 -20.55 5.62 4.04
N CYS A 113 -21.47 6.09 3.19
CA CYS A 113 -21.16 6.71 1.90
C CYS A 113 -20.94 8.23 1.97
N ARG A 114 -21.12 8.83 3.15
CA ARG A 114 -21.02 10.27 3.31
C ARG A 114 -19.59 10.74 3.04
N GLY A 115 -19.43 11.58 2.02
CA GLY A 115 -18.14 12.19 1.67
C GLY A 115 -17.32 11.39 0.66
N VAL A 116 -17.53 10.08 0.50
CA VAL A 116 -16.72 9.23 -0.39
C VAL A 116 -16.67 9.78 -1.82
N MET A 117 -17.83 9.97 -2.46
CA MET A 117 -17.88 10.46 -3.84
C MET A 117 -17.29 11.88 -3.98
N ALA A 118 -17.53 12.77 -3.00
CA ALA A 118 -17.04 14.14 -3.04
C ALA A 118 -15.50 14.18 -2.91
N THR A 119 -14.95 13.40 -1.97
CA THR A 119 -13.52 13.26 -1.77
C THR A 119 -12.85 12.63 -2.98
N ASN A 120 -13.44 11.61 -3.61
CA ASN A 120 -12.85 10.98 -4.79
C ASN A 120 -12.88 11.91 -6.01
N THR A 121 -13.96 12.67 -6.18
CA THR A 121 -14.11 13.63 -7.28
C THR A 121 -13.04 14.73 -7.23
N ILE A 122 -12.67 15.19 -6.04
CA ILE A 122 -11.72 16.30 -5.85
C ILE A 122 -10.29 15.77 -5.65
N GLY A 123 -10.12 14.77 -4.78
CA GLY A 123 -8.83 14.28 -4.32
C GLY A 123 -8.10 13.43 -5.36
N SER A 124 -8.79 12.52 -6.03
CA SER A 124 -8.13 11.62 -7.00
C SER A 124 -7.44 12.40 -8.13
N PRO A 125 -8.09 13.39 -8.79
CA PRO A 125 -7.41 14.19 -9.80
C PRO A 125 -6.18 14.95 -9.27
N SER A 126 -6.27 15.56 -8.08
CA SER A 126 -5.13 16.28 -7.48
C SER A 126 -3.95 15.36 -7.13
N LEU A 127 -4.21 14.07 -6.92
CA LEU A 127 -3.23 13.10 -6.48
C LEU A 127 -2.53 12.40 -7.65
N VAL A 128 -3.29 11.88 -8.63
CA VAL A 128 -2.79 10.91 -9.62
C VAL A 128 -2.60 11.48 -11.02
N THR A 129 -2.98 12.72 -11.33
CA THR A 129 -2.78 13.32 -12.67
C THR A 129 -1.34 13.80 -12.88
N PRO A 130 -0.92 14.11 -14.13
CA PRO A 130 0.37 14.76 -14.36
C PRO A 130 0.47 16.07 -13.58
N ASN A 131 1.63 16.33 -12.96
CA ASN A 131 1.83 17.41 -11.99
C ASN A 131 0.92 17.32 -10.74
N GLY A 132 0.32 16.17 -10.46
CA GLY A 132 -0.37 15.90 -9.20
C GLY A 132 0.61 15.62 -8.05
N TYR A 133 0.08 15.43 -6.83
CA TYR A 133 0.92 15.24 -5.64
C TYR A 133 1.82 14.01 -5.73
N MET A 134 1.36 12.90 -6.30
CA MET A 134 2.22 11.71 -6.43
C MET A 134 3.33 11.91 -7.44
N ASP A 135 3.09 12.71 -8.47
CA ASP A 135 4.08 13.06 -9.49
C ASP A 135 5.19 13.94 -8.91
N GLN A 136 4.81 14.90 -8.06
CA GLN A 136 5.74 15.86 -7.47
C GLN A 136 6.50 15.32 -6.25
N LEU A 137 5.86 14.48 -5.43
CA LEU A 137 6.37 14.13 -4.10
C LEU A 137 7.01 12.75 -4.03
N THR A 138 6.84 11.89 -5.03
CA THR A 138 7.34 10.51 -5.00
C THR A 138 8.20 10.18 -6.21
N ALA A 139 9.20 9.32 -6.01
CA ALA A 139 10.09 8.88 -7.10
C ALA A 139 9.40 7.94 -8.11
N MET A 140 8.18 7.47 -7.83
CA MET A 140 7.36 6.74 -8.81
C MET A 140 6.84 7.64 -9.94
N GLY A 141 6.67 8.94 -9.66
CA GLY A 141 6.03 9.87 -10.58
C GLY A 141 4.57 9.49 -10.92
N HIS A 142 3.99 10.22 -11.85
CA HIS A 142 2.63 10.01 -12.36
C HIS A 142 2.46 8.61 -12.98
N LYS A 143 3.36 8.22 -13.88
CA LYS A 143 3.24 6.96 -14.63
C LYS A 143 3.45 5.73 -13.76
N GLY A 144 4.43 5.75 -12.85
CA GLY A 144 4.63 4.67 -11.89
C GLY A 144 3.45 4.52 -10.94
N THR A 145 2.84 5.65 -10.53
CA THR A 145 1.59 5.65 -9.75
C THR A 145 0.45 4.95 -10.47
N LEU A 146 0.19 5.30 -11.74
CA LEU A 146 -0.86 4.65 -12.53
C LEU A 146 -0.61 3.15 -12.71
N LEU A 147 0.64 2.77 -13.00
CA LEU A 147 1.01 1.36 -13.17
C LEU A 147 0.85 0.57 -11.86
N LEU A 148 1.24 1.14 -10.72
CA LEU A 148 1.05 0.53 -9.41
C LEU A 148 -0.45 0.30 -9.13
N MET A 149 -1.29 1.32 -9.38
CA MET A 149 -2.73 1.21 -9.20
C MET A 149 -3.37 0.17 -10.14
N GLU A 150 -2.93 0.11 -11.40
CA GLU A 150 -3.41 -0.91 -12.36
C GLU A 150 -3.08 -2.33 -11.88
N LEU A 151 -1.85 -2.56 -11.43
CA LEU A 151 -1.42 -3.85 -10.89
C LEU A 151 -2.18 -4.21 -9.61
N GLY A 152 -2.36 -3.24 -8.71
CA GLY A 152 -3.14 -3.43 -7.48
C GLY A 152 -4.60 -3.77 -7.76
N TYR A 153 -5.22 -3.12 -8.74
CA TYR A 153 -6.60 -3.41 -9.12
C TYR A 153 -6.76 -4.84 -9.66
N LYS A 154 -5.80 -5.34 -10.44
CA LYS A 154 -5.82 -6.71 -10.98
C LYS A 154 -5.69 -7.79 -9.90
N THR A 155 -5.09 -7.47 -8.75
CA THR A 155 -4.92 -8.42 -7.63
C THR A 155 -5.98 -8.26 -6.55
N LEU A 156 -6.72 -7.15 -6.55
CA LEU A 156 -7.80 -6.89 -5.60
C LEU A 156 -8.94 -7.90 -5.75
N SER A 157 -9.37 -8.46 -4.64
CA SER A 157 -10.42 -9.46 -4.57
C SER A 157 -11.32 -9.23 -3.35
N TRP A 158 -12.49 -9.87 -3.34
CA TRP A 158 -13.37 -9.82 -2.17
C TRP A 158 -12.73 -10.44 -0.91
N LYS A 159 -11.71 -11.29 -1.06
CA LYS A 159 -11.00 -11.87 0.08
C LYS A 159 -10.22 -10.82 0.87
N ASP A 160 -9.84 -9.71 0.22
CA ASP A 160 -9.09 -8.63 0.85
C ASP A 160 -9.98 -7.75 1.76
N THR A 161 -11.31 -7.93 1.75
CA THR A 161 -12.23 -7.24 2.68
C THR A 161 -12.47 -8.02 3.97
N ASP A 162 -12.03 -9.29 4.04
CA ASP A 162 -12.16 -10.10 5.24
C ASP A 162 -10.97 -9.88 6.18
N PHE A 163 -11.15 -8.93 7.10
CA PHE A 163 -10.15 -8.57 8.12
C PHE A 163 -9.63 -9.78 8.92
N TYR A 164 -10.50 -10.74 9.23
CA TYR A 164 -10.12 -11.88 10.06
C TYR A 164 -9.24 -12.86 9.29
N LEU A 165 -9.60 -13.16 8.04
CA LEU A 165 -8.79 -14.01 7.17
C LEU A 165 -7.46 -13.34 6.82
N ASP A 166 -7.44 -12.03 6.64
CA ASP A 166 -6.22 -11.28 6.33
C ASP A 166 -5.19 -11.33 7.48
N ILE A 167 -5.65 -11.16 8.74
CA ILE A 167 -4.79 -11.35 9.91
C ILE A 167 -4.22 -12.77 9.95
N LYS A 168 -5.05 -13.79 9.70
CA LYS A 168 -4.62 -15.20 9.75
C LYS A 168 -3.60 -15.55 8.68
N LYS A 169 -3.71 -14.96 7.50
CA LYS A 169 -2.75 -15.14 6.40
C LYS A 169 -1.38 -14.58 6.78
N THR A 170 -1.36 -13.44 7.44
CA THR A 170 -0.14 -12.71 7.83
C THR A 170 0.51 -13.30 9.07
N TRP A 171 -0.30 -13.85 9.98
CA TRP A 171 0.16 -14.47 11.23
C TRP A 171 -0.45 -15.87 11.43
N PRO A 172 -0.01 -16.88 10.65
CA PRO A 172 -0.43 -18.25 10.85
C PRO A 172 0.03 -18.70 12.25
N ARG A 173 -0.91 -19.17 13.08
CA ARG A 173 -0.61 -19.73 14.41
C ARG A 173 0.12 -21.05 14.29
#